data_AF-A0A7X7N719-F1
#
_entry.id   AF-A0A7X7N719-F1
#
_cell.length_a   1.000
_cell.length_b   1.000
_cell.length_c   1.000
_cell.angle_alpha   90.00
_cell.angle_beta   90.00
_cell.angle_gamma   90.00
#
_symmetry.space_group_name_H-M   'P 1'
#
loop_
_entity.id
_entity.type
_entity.pdbx_description
1 polymer ?
#
loop_
_entity_poly.entity_id
_entity_poly.type
_entity_poly.pdbx_seq_one_letter_code
_entity_poly.pdbx_strand_id
1 'polypeptide(L)'
;MEKNIGRINVNAIGRLREAILGGDQKACFLEREELLHRHSGETMSLPHHERYVHEFELLCDGLSCPCDDENPFAGKFVEGRWEHPFGFSRVPGGLWSNGHITHDWPRILTKGLMDFVVETSSASEQLGTSQAAYFATCTRRCVDAVARFAGRFADAAKASGKIFASSSLRIVPYYSAYDFFSALQSMWFWHFVTSGICGARDFALGRLDEYLFP
;
A
#
# COMPACT_ATOMS: atom_id res chain seq x y z
N MET A 1 24.46 -35.16 1.86
CA MET A 1 23.32 -34.43 2.46
C MET A 1 23.00 -33.28 1.53
N GLU A 2 22.29 -33.57 0.44
CA GLU A 2 21.95 -32.60 -0.60
C GLU A 2 20.97 -31.59 -0.04
N LYS A 3 21.31 -30.30 -0.20
CA LYS A 3 20.48 -29.18 0.20
C LYS A 3 19.16 -29.27 -0.55
N ASN A 4 18.07 -29.41 0.20
CA ASN A 4 16.71 -29.30 -0.30
C ASN A 4 16.45 -27.83 -0.65
N ILE A 5 17.04 -27.36 -1.75
CA ILE A 5 16.72 -26.08 -2.36
C ILE A 5 15.28 -26.25 -2.84
N GLY A 6 14.35 -25.59 -2.13
CA GLY A 6 12.91 -25.73 -2.35
C GLY A 6 12.60 -25.62 -3.83
N ARG A 7 12.19 -26.75 -4.45
CA ARG A 7 11.66 -26.75 -5.80
C ARG A 7 10.53 -25.73 -5.83
N ILE A 8 10.65 -24.75 -6.72
CA ILE A 8 9.55 -23.87 -7.07
C ILE A 8 8.34 -24.78 -7.34
N ASN A 9 7.27 -24.62 -6.56
CA ASN A 9 6.05 -25.37 -6.76
C ASN A 9 5.41 -24.87 -8.05
N VAL A 10 5.79 -25.47 -9.18
CA VAL A 10 5.35 -25.11 -10.53
C VAL A 10 3.82 -25.09 -10.64
N ASN A 11 3.15 -25.93 -9.84
CA ASN A 11 1.70 -25.96 -9.77
C ASN A 11 1.11 -24.71 -9.08
N ALA A 12 1.78 -24.14 -8.08
CA ALA A 12 1.34 -22.90 -7.43
C ALA A 12 1.48 -21.69 -8.35
N ILE A 13 2.60 -21.58 -9.08
CA ILE A 13 2.77 -20.52 -10.10
C ILE A 13 1.74 -20.67 -11.22
N GLY A 14 1.48 -21.90 -11.66
CA GLY A 14 0.45 -22.19 -12.65
C GLY A 14 -0.93 -21.70 -12.22
N ARG A 15 -1.36 -22.02 -10.99
CA ARG A 15 -2.66 -21.56 -10.47
C ARG A 15 -2.73 -20.04 -10.32
N LEU A 16 -1.68 -19.40 -9.80
CA LEU A 16 -1.62 -17.94 -9.70
C LEU A 16 -1.73 -17.27 -11.08
N ARG A 17 -1.05 -17.82 -12.10
CA ARG A 17 -1.14 -17.33 -13.47
C ARG A 17 -2.57 -17.44 -14.00
N GLU A 18 -3.22 -18.59 -13.86
CA GLU A 18 -4.60 -18.79 -14.31
C GLU A 18 -5.58 -17.87 -13.56
N ALA A 19 -5.37 -17.65 -12.26
CA ALA A 19 -6.16 -16.71 -11.48
C ALA A 19 -6.03 -15.27 -11.98
N ILE A 20 -4.82 -14.82 -12.35
CA ILE A 20 -4.58 -13.49 -12.92
C ILE A 20 -5.22 -13.37 -14.31
N LEU A 21 -5.01 -14.36 -15.19
CA LEU A 21 -5.53 -14.34 -16.56
C LEU A 21 -7.06 -14.48 -16.61
N GLY A 22 -7.65 -15.17 -15.64
CA GLY A 22 -9.10 -15.31 -15.49
C GLY A 22 -9.79 -14.14 -14.78
N GLY A 23 -9.04 -13.14 -14.32
CA GLY A 23 -9.58 -11.97 -13.61
C GLY A 23 -10.54 -11.14 -14.46
N ASP A 24 -11.60 -10.62 -13.85
CA ASP A 24 -12.58 -9.76 -14.52
C ASP A 24 -11.99 -8.38 -14.81
N GLN A 25 -11.67 -8.12 -16.08
CA GLN A 25 -11.10 -6.84 -16.52
C GLN A 25 -12.05 -5.64 -16.36
N LYS A 26 -13.30 -5.87 -15.97
CA LYS A 26 -14.28 -4.81 -15.63
C LYS A 26 -14.43 -4.60 -14.12
N ALA A 27 -13.72 -5.37 -13.30
CA ALA A 27 -13.73 -5.19 -11.86
C ALA A 27 -12.97 -3.92 -11.45
N CYS A 28 -13.35 -3.38 -10.30
CA CYS A 28 -12.67 -2.30 -9.60
C CYS A 28 -12.34 -2.77 -8.17
N PHE A 29 -11.62 -1.95 -7.42
CA PHE A 29 -11.42 -2.17 -5.98
C PHE A 29 -12.72 -1.79 -5.26
N LEU A 30 -13.65 -2.75 -5.18
CA LEU A 30 -15.04 -2.47 -4.83
C LEU A 30 -15.19 -1.76 -3.49
N GLU A 31 -14.52 -2.25 -2.45
CA GLU A 31 -14.58 -1.66 -1.11
C GLU A 31 -14.02 -0.24 -1.07
N ARG A 32 -13.02 0.07 -1.90
CA ARG A 32 -12.45 1.41 -2.02
C ARG A 32 -13.48 2.38 -2.56
N GLU A 33 -14.12 2.02 -3.67
CA GLU A 33 -15.12 2.87 -4.31
C GLU A 33 -16.37 3.02 -3.42
N GLU A 34 -16.78 1.97 -2.73
CA GLU A 34 -17.86 1.99 -1.73
C GLU A 34 -17.55 2.93 -0.55
N LEU A 35 -16.34 2.86 0.01
CA LEU A 35 -15.94 3.71 1.15
C LEU A 35 -15.88 5.18 0.75
N LEU A 36 -15.27 5.50 -0.38
CA LEU A 36 -15.21 6.87 -0.89
C LEU A 36 -16.59 7.41 -1.24
N HIS A 37 -17.46 6.57 -1.82
CA HIS A 37 -18.84 6.98 -2.10
C HIS A 37 -19.60 7.29 -0.81
N ARG A 38 -19.58 6.37 0.15
CA ARG A 38 -20.30 6.48 1.42
C ARG A 38 -19.90 7.72 2.24
N HIS A 39 -18.62 8.10 2.22
CA HIS A 39 -18.11 9.22 3.01
C HIS A 39 -17.89 10.50 2.19
N SER A 40 -18.27 10.53 0.92
CA SER A 40 -18.06 11.70 0.05
C SER A 40 -18.64 13.01 0.59
N GLY A 41 -19.79 12.95 1.28
CA GLY A 41 -20.40 14.10 1.94
C GLY A 41 -19.58 14.61 3.13
N GLU A 42 -19.03 13.70 3.94
CA GLU A 42 -18.12 14.03 5.04
C GLU A 42 -16.84 14.68 4.51
N THR A 43 -16.19 14.05 3.52
CA THR A 43 -14.98 14.62 2.90
C THR A 43 -15.25 16.01 2.31
N MET A 44 -16.39 16.21 1.63
CA MET A 44 -16.76 17.50 1.05
C MET A 44 -16.95 18.60 2.11
N SER A 45 -17.32 18.24 3.34
CA SER A 45 -17.47 19.19 4.45
C SER A 45 -16.14 19.65 5.03
N LEU A 46 -15.04 18.92 4.79
CA LEU A 46 -13.70 19.26 5.28
C LEU A 46 -13.06 20.40 4.47
N PRO A 47 -12.14 21.17 5.08
CA PRO A 47 -11.27 22.09 4.35
C PRO A 47 -10.53 21.38 3.22
N HIS A 48 -10.40 22.02 2.06
CA HIS A 48 -9.86 21.40 0.85
C HIS A 48 -8.49 20.73 1.06
N HIS A 49 -7.62 21.29 1.90
CA HIS A 49 -6.28 20.74 2.16
C HIS A 49 -6.28 19.48 3.03
N GLU A 50 -7.35 19.23 3.83
CA GLU A 50 -7.47 18.06 4.71
C GLU A 50 -8.04 16.83 3.99
N ARG A 51 -8.74 17.04 2.88
CA ARG A 51 -9.51 15.99 2.19
C ARG A 51 -8.65 14.82 1.74
N TYR A 52 -7.46 15.09 1.20
CA TYR A 52 -6.54 14.04 0.75
C TYR A 52 -6.14 13.10 1.91
N VAL A 53 -5.63 13.67 3.00
CA VAL A 53 -5.13 12.87 4.12
C VAL A 53 -6.27 12.15 4.83
N HIS A 54 -7.45 12.78 4.93
CA HIS A 54 -8.66 12.15 5.45
C HIS A 54 -9.07 10.92 4.62
N GLU A 55 -9.21 11.06 3.29
CA GLU A 55 -9.57 9.91 2.44
C GLU A 55 -8.49 8.81 2.45
N PHE A 56 -7.20 9.18 2.55
CA PHE A 56 -6.12 8.22 2.67
C PHE A 56 -6.22 7.39 3.96
N GLU A 57 -6.44 8.05 5.11
CA GLU A 57 -6.65 7.41 6.40
C GLU A 57 -7.92 6.55 6.40
N LEU A 58 -9.03 7.10 5.90
CA LEU A 58 -10.31 6.40 5.75
C LEU A 58 -10.14 5.05 5.03
N LEU A 59 -9.40 5.04 3.93
CA LEU A 59 -9.19 3.82 3.15
C LEU A 59 -8.25 2.84 3.87
N CYS A 60 -7.11 3.31 4.40
CA CYS A 60 -6.17 2.44 5.13
C CYS A 60 -6.80 1.79 6.37
N ASP A 61 -7.64 2.55 7.08
CA ASP A 61 -8.30 2.07 8.30
C ASP A 61 -9.58 1.27 7.98
N GLY A 62 -10.27 1.57 6.87
CA GLY A 62 -11.58 1.00 6.54
C GLY A 62 -11.60 -0.21 5.61
N LEU A 63 -10.61 -0.38 4.73
CA LEU A 63 -10.61 -1.48 3.75
C LEU A 63 -10.37 -2.83 4.41
N SER A 64 -10.93 -3.91 3.86
CA SER A 64 -10.62 -5.25 4.35
C SER A 64 -9.18 -5.69 4.00
N CYS A 65 -8.72 -6.77 4.61
CA CYS A 65 -7.39 -7.33 4.39
C CYS A 65 -7.46 -8.77 3.85
N PRO A 66 -7.92 -9.00 2.61
CA PRO A 66 -8.06 -10.35 2.08
C PRO A 66 -6.69 -11.02 1.93
N CYS A 67 -6.61 -12.30 2.29
CA CYS A 67 -5.42 -13.14 2.12
C CYS A 67 -5.84 -14.47 1.47
N ASP A 68 -5.46 -14.69 0.20
CA ASP A 68 -5.70 -15.94 -0.52
C ASP A 68 -4.53 -16.92 -0.38
N ASP A 69 -4.77 -18.22 -0.46
CA ASP A 69 -3.74 -19.25 -0.22
C ASP A 69 -2.66 -19.35 -1.30
N GLU A 70 -2.86 -18.71 -2.46
CA GLU A 70 -2.01 -18.89 -3.63
C GLU A 70 -0.88 -17.86 -3.71
N ASN A 71 -1.07 -16.67 -3.14
CA ASN A 71 -0.04 -15.63 -3.12
C ASN A 71 0.81 -15.73 -1.83
N PRO A 72 2.15 -15.87 -1.92
CA PRO A 72 3.01 -15.82 -0.74
C PRO A 72 3.07 -14.43 -0.08
N PHE A 73 2.74 -13.36 -0.81
CA PHE A 73 2.68 -11.99 -0.31
C PHE A 73 1.27 -11.63 0.15
N ALA A 74 1.19 -10.77 1.16
CA ALA A 74 -0.06 -10.14 1.59
C ALA A 74 -0.18 -8.72 1.01
N GLY A 75 -1.41 -8.24 0.78
CA GLY A 75 -1.71 -6.95 0.15
C GLY A 75 -2.47 -7.15 -1.15
N LYS A 76 -3.80 -7.24 -1.05
CA LYS A 76 -4.73 -7.41 -2.18
C LYS A 76 -6.04 -6.71 -1.84
N PHE A 77 -6.78 -6.26 -2.85
CA PHE A 77 -8.11 -5.70 -2.65
C PHE A 77 -9.20 -6.73 -2.90
N VAL A 78 -10.37 -6.50 -2.31
CA VAL A 78 -11.60 -7.12 -2.79
C VAL A 78 -11.96 -6.48 -4.13
N GLU A 79 -11.93 -7.27 -5.19
CA GLU A 79 -12.27 -6.85 -6.53
C GLU A 79 -13.70 -7.23 -6.87
N GLY A 80 -14.42 -6.35 -7.55
CA GLY A 80 -15.80 -6.59 -7.97
C GLY A 80 -16.30 -5.55 -8.95
N ARG A 81 -17.43 -5.83 -9.60
CA ARG A 81 -18.07 -4.87 -10.50
C ARG A 81 -18.77 -3.78 -9.70
N TRP A 82 -18.64 -2.56 -10.19
CA TRP A 82 -19.44 -1.44 -9.70
C TRP A 82 -20.83 -1.50 -10.33
N GLU A 83 -21.80 -2.02 -9.58
CA GLU A 83 -23.17 -2.24 -10.07
C GLU A 83 -24.09 -1.02 -9.90
N HIS A 84 -23.58 0.07 -9.33
CA HIS A 84 -24.35 1.29 -9.15
C HIS A 84 -24.57 2.02 -10.49
N PRO A 85 -25.73 2.69 -10.66
CA PRO A 85 -26.05 3.41 -11.90
C PRO A 85 -25.26 4.73 -12.06
N PHE A 86 -24.54 5.17 -11.04
CA PHE A 86 -23.70 6.38 -11.04
C PHE A 86 -22.21 6.02 -11.08
N GLY A 87 -21.37 6.95 -11.53
CA GLY A 87 -19.91 6.77 -11.55
C GLY A 87 -19.27 6.84 -10.15
N PHE A 88 -17.96 6.57 -10.09
CA PHE A 88 -17.20 6.70 -8.84
C PHE A 88 -17.26 8.11 -8.28
N SER A 89 -17.39 8.22 -6.95
CA SER A 89 -17.31 9.49 -6.25
C SER A 89 -15.89 10.05 -6.34
N ARG A 90 -15.78 11.28 -6.83
CA ARG A 90 -14.51 12.03 -6.89
C ARG A 90 -14.72 13.37 -6.21
N VAL A 91 -14.14 13.53 -5.02
CA VAL A 91 -14.21 14.77 -4.25
C VAL A 91 -13.06 15.69 -4.67
N PRO A 92 -13.32 16.96 -5.06
CA PRO A 92 -12.26 17.93 -5.32
C PRO A 92 -11.36 18.11 -4.09
N GLY A 93 -10.04 18.03 -4.30
CA GLY A 93 -9.07 18.04 -3.19
C GLY A 93 -8.95 16.73 -2.42
N GLY A 94 -9.79 15.74 -2.74
CA GLY A 94 -9.69 14.38 -2.22
C GLY A 94 -8.51 13.62 -2.82
N LEU A 95 -8.49 12.32 -2.57
CA LEU A 95 -7.40 11.43 -2.88
C LEU A 95 -7.22 11.27 -4.40
N TRP A 96 -6.12 11.80 -4.90
CA TRP A 96 -5.74 11.71 -6.30
C TRP A 96 -4.22 11.79 -6.45
N SER A 97 -3.67 11.03 -7.39
CA SER A 97 -2.25 11.09 -7.77
C SER A 97 -2.11 10.94 -9.28
N ASN A 98 -1.12 11.60 -9.85
CA ASN A 98 -0.75 11.42 -11.26
C ASN A 98 -0.04 10.08 -11.51
N GLY A 99 0.57 9.50 -10.48
CA GLY A 99 1.52 8.40 -10.68
C GLY A 99 2.72 8.86 -11.49
N HIS A 100 3.17 8.05 -12.46
CA HIS A 100 4.34 8.30 -13.32
C HIS A 100 5.64 8.54 -12.54
N ILE A 101 5.85 7.79 -11.46
CA ILE A 101 7.06 7.89 -10.64
C ILE A 101 7.66 6.50 -10.38
N THR A 102 8.97 6.47 -10.16
CA THR A 102 9.64 5.35 -9.50
C THR A 102 9.84 5.75 -8.05
N HIS A 103 9.40 4.93 -7.11
CA HIS A 103 9.65 5.19 -5.70
C HIS A 103 11.15 5.15 -5.40
N ASP A 104 11.59 5.87 -4.36
CA ASP A 104 12.97 5.78 -3.86
C ASP A 104 13.15 4.45 -3.11
N TRP A 105 13.19 3.36 -3.88
CA TRP A 105 13.32 2.01 -3.36
C TRP A 105 14.59 1.81 -2.53
N PRO A 106 15.78 2.32 -2.91
CA PRO A 106 16.95 2.26 -2.04
C PRO A 106 16.67 2.80 -0.64
N ARG A 107 16.04 3.98 -0.54
CA ARG A 107 15.73 4.59 0.75
C ARG A 107 14.63 3.83 1.51
N ILE A 108 13.53 3.46 0.84
CA ILE A 108 12.43 2.74 1.47
C ILE A 108 12.91 1.38 2.01
N LEU A 109 13.73 0.65 1.25
CA LEU A 109 14.21 -0.66 1.67
C LEU A 109 15.25 -0.57 2.80
N THR A 110 16.10 0.46 2.80
CA THR A 110 17.17 0.59 3.81
C THR A 110 16.77 1.35 5.07
N LYS A 111 15.73 2.19 5.03
CA LYS A 111 15.32 3.03 6.16
C LYS A 111 13.82 2.99 6.49
N GLY A 112 12.99 2.49 5.58
CA GLY A 112 11.53 2.47 5.75
C GLY A 112 10.87 3.83 5.53
N LEU A 113 9.54 3.83 5.49
CA LEU A 113 8.73 5.03 5.33
C LEU A 113 8.88 6.02 6.51
N MET A 114 9.23 5.51 7.69
CA MET A 114 9.45 6.32 8.88
C MET A 114 10.56 7.37 8.70
N ASP A 115 11.56 7.09 7.85
CA ASP A 115 12.66 8.04 7.57
C ASP A 115 12.17 9.32 6.90
N PHE A 116 11.13 9.25 6.06
CA PHE A 116 10.50 10.44 5.48
C PHE A 116 9.83 11.30 6.55
N VAL A 117 9.30 10.69 7.60
CA VAL A 117 8.70 11.46 8.69
C VAL A 117 9.74 12.14 9.55
N VAL A 118 10.88 11.48 9.80
CA VAL A 118 12.02 12.09 10.50
C VAL A 118 12.56 13.28 9.72
N GLU A 119 12.76 13.11 8.41
CA GLU A 119 13.24 14.18 7.52
C GLU A 119 12.27 15.35 7.48
N THR A 120 10.99 15.10 7.22
CA THR A 120 9.99 16.18 7.10
C THR A 120 9.76 16.91 8.41
N SER A 121 9.82 16.21 9.56
CA SER A 121 9.75 16.86 10.87
C SER A 121 10.95 17.78 11.11
N SER A 122 12.16 17.29 10.83
CA SER A 122 13.39 18.08 10.98
C SER A 122 13.39 19.31 10.05
N ALA A 123 12.97 19.13 8.80
CA ALA A 123 12.84 20.23 7.83
C ALA A 123 11.77 21.24 8.26
N SER A 124 10.66 20.79 8.85
CA SER A 124 9.62 21.66 9.38
C SER A 124 10.13 22.54 10.52
N GLU A 125 10.89 21.98 11.46
CA GLU A 125 11.49 22.74 12.56
C GLU A 125 12.47 23.81 12.05
N GLN A 126 13.29 23.48 11.05
CA GLN A 126 14.24 24.42 10.46
C GLN A 126 13.56 25.56 9.71
N LEU A 127 12.46 25.27 8.99
CA LEU A 127 11.73 26.27 8.22
C LEU A 127 10.82 27.14 9.11
N GLY A 128 10.27 26.58 10.19
CA GLY A 128 9.45 27.32 11.15
C GLY A 128 8.14 27.88 10.56
N THR A 129 7.66 27.37 9.42
CA THR A 129 6.44 27.85 8.77
C THR A 129 5.24 26.95 9.08
N SER A 130 4.04 27.52 9.08
CA SER A 130 2.79 26.76 9.25
C SER A 130 2.58 25.74 8.12
N GLN A 131 3.00 26.06 6.89
CA GLN A 131 2.91 25.16 5.75
C GLN A 131 3.84 23.94 5.91
N ALA A 132 5.07 24.15 6.40
CA ALA A 132 6.00 23.04 6.64
C ALA A 132 5.50 22.15 7.80
N ALA A 133 4.99 22.76 8.87
CA ALA A 133 4.38 22.02 9.98
C ALA A 133 3.17 21.19 9.54
N TYR A 134 2.33 21.76 8.69
CA TYR A 134 1.19 21.07 8.11
C TYR A 134 1.65 19.88 7.24
N PHE A 135 2.62 20.09 6.35
CA PHE A 135 3.14 19.02 5.50
C PHE A 135 3.73 17.87 6.31
N ALA A 136 4.58 18.16 7.31
CA ALA A 136 5.15 17.15 8.20
C ALA A 136 4.07 16.38 8.97
N THR A 137 3.02 17.06 9.42
CA THR A 137 1.86 16.43 10.08
C THR A 137 1.14 15.47 9.13
N CYS A 138 0.88 15.89 7.90
CA CYS A 138 0.27 15.02 6.88
C CYS A 138 1.17 13.83 6.52
N THR A 139 2.49 14.03 6.41
CA THR A 139 3.45 12.93 6.18
C THR A 139 3.37 11.88 7.29
N ARG A 140 3.39 12.31 8.56
CA ARG A 140 3.21 11.44 9.72
C ARG A 140 1.91 10.66 9.65
N ARG A 141 0.79 11.35 9.43
CA ARG A 141 -0.54 10.76 9.33
C ARG A 141 -0.62 9.66 8.27
N CYS A 142 -0.15 9.95 7.05
CA CYS A 142 -0.12 8.96 5.97
C CYS A 142 0.75 7.75 6.32
N VAL A 143 1.97 7.98 6.83
CA VAL A 143 2.91 6.89 7.15
C VAL A 143 2.38 6.02 8.28
N ASP A 144 1.77 6.60 9.31
CA ASP A 144 1.17 5.84 10.41
C ASP A 144 -0.09 5.09 9.96
N ALA A 145 -0.89 5.64 9.05
CA ALA A 145 -2.04 4.94 8.46
C ALA A 145 -1.60 3.69 7.68
N VAL A 146 -0.51 3.79 6.90
CA VAL A 146 0.09 2.64 6.23
C VAL A 146 0.61 1.61 7.22
N ALA A 147 1.21 2.04 8.34
CA ALA A 147 1.68 1.13 9.38
C ALA A 147 0.54 0.34 10.01
N ARG A 148 -0.58 1.00 10.32
CA ARG A 148 -1.79 0.34 10.83
C ARG A 148 -2.35 -0.64 9.81
N PHE A 149 -2.41 -0.25 8.54
CA PHE A 149 -2.91 -1.11 7.48
C PHE A 149 -2.02 -2.34 7.25
N ALA A 150 -0.69 -2.17 7.25
CA ALA A 150 0.28 -3.26 7.21
C ALA A 150 0.10 -4.20 8.41
N GLY A 151 -0.11 -3.65 9.60
CA GLY A 151 -0.43 -4.42 10.81
C GLY A 151 -1.70 -5.28 10.65
N ARG A 152 -2.78 -4.72 10.10
CA ARG A 152 -4.03 -5.47 9.83
C ARG A 152 -3.82 -6.59 8.81
N PHE A 153 -3.03 -6.35 7.76
CA PHE A 153 -2.62 -7.42 6.85
C PHE A 153 -1.70 -8.45 7.49
N ALA A 154 -0.85 -8.06 8.44
CA ALA A 154 -0.02 -9.00 9.18
C ALA A 154 -0.89 -9.95 10.03
N ASP A 155 -1.97 -9.44 10.62
CA ASP A 155 -2.97 -10.25 11.34
C ASP A 155 -3.71 -11.21 10.40
N ALA A 156 -4.20 -10.71 9.26
CA ALA A 156 -4.87 -11.55 8.26
C ALA A 156 -3.93 -12.63 7.70
N ALA A 157 -2.68 -12.27 7.38
CA ALA A 157 -1.66 -13.20 6.90
C ALA A 157 -1.38 -14.30 7.93
N LYS A 158 -1.32 -13.95 9.23
CA LYS A 158 -1.16 -14.94 10.31
C LYS A 158 -2.33 -15.91 10.36
N ALA A 159 -3.55 -15.40 10.28
CA ALA A 159 -4.77 -16.21 10.30
C ALA A 159 -4.82 -17.19 9.09
N SER A 160 -4.31 -16.77 7.94
CA SER A 160 -4.17 -17.61 6.73
C SER A 160 -2.87 -18.42 6.66
N GLY A 161 -2.11 -18.55 7.77
CA GLY A 161 -0.88 -19.37 7.83
C GLY A 161 0.34 -18.81 7.09
N LYS A 162 0.31 -17.56 6.59
CA LYS A 162 1.41 -16.90 5.87
C LYS A 162 2.37 -16.23 6.85
N ILE A 163 3.15 -17.05 7.55
CA ILE A 163 4.02 -16.59 8.65
C ILE A 163 5.07 -15.57 8.20
N PHE A 164 5.67 -15.74 7.01
CA PHE A 164 6.66 -14.80 6.48
C PHE A 164 6.06 -13.42 6.17
N ALA A 165 4.93 -13.37 5.47
CA ALA A 165 4.21 -12.13 5.20
C ALA A 165 3.75 -11.44 6.49
N SER A 166 3.20 -12.22 7.43
CA SER A 166 2.80 -11.72 8.74
C SER A 166 3.97 -11.08 9.50
N SER A 167 5.09 -11.79 9.63
CA SER A 167 6.26 -11.30 10.37
C SER A 167 6.87 -10.08 9.70
N SER A 168 6.94 -10.08 8.36
CA SER A 168 7.48 -8.96 7.59
C SER A 168 6.63 -7.70 7.73
N LEU A 169 5.31 -7.80 7.59
CA LEU A 169 4.40 -6.64 7.64
C LEU A 169 4.25 -6.01 9.03
N ARG A 170 4.78 -6.64 10.09
CA ARG A 170 4.96 -5.97 11.38
C ARG A 170 6.12 -4.97 11.39
N ILE A 171 7.00 -5.02 10.39
CA ILE A 171 8.21 -4.21 10.28
C ILE A 171 8.13 -3.33 9.03
N VAL A 172 7.98 -3.94 7.86
CA VAL A 172 7.95 -3.25 6.56
C VAL A 172 6.53 -2.88 6.14
N PRO A 173 6.32 -1.80 5.35
CA PRO A 173 7.32 -0.85 4.86
C PRO A 173 7.66 0.27 5.85
N TYR A 174 7.17 0.21 7.09
CA TYR A 174 7.38 1.29 8.07
C TYR A 174 8.86 1.46 8.43
N TYR A 175 9.55 0.35 8.67
CA TYR A 175 10.99 0.25 8.88
C TYR A 175 11.68 -0.46 7.72
N SER A 176 13.01 -0.58 7.81
CA SER A 176 13.85 -1.21 6.81
C SER A 176 13.53 -2.71 6.61
N ALA A 177 13.73 -3.18 5.39
CA ALA A 177 13.77 -4.60 5.09
C ALA A 177 15.03 -5.23 5.70
N TYR A 178 14.93 -6.48 6.15
CA TYR A 178 16.01 -7.19 6.84
C TYR A 178 16.45 -8.48 6.13
N ASP A 179 15.71 -8.88 5.09
CA ASP A 179 16.04 -10.00 4.22
C ASP A 179 15.35 -9.82 2.85
N PHE A 180 15.60 -10.75 1.94
CA PHE A 180 15.04 -10.70 0.59
C PHE A 180 13.49 -10.77 0.57
N PHE A 181 12.90 -11.57 1.46
CA PHE A 181 11.44 -11.71 1.51
C PHE A 181 10.77 -10.43 2.02
N SER A 182 11.26 -9.85 3.11
CA SER A 182 10.76 -8.59 3.66
C SER A 182 10.97 -7.44 2.68
N ALA A 183 12.04 -7.44 1.89
CA ALA A 183 12.22 -6.48 0.81
C ALA A 183 11.11 -6.60 -0.24
N LEU A 184 10.87 -7.80 -0.78
CA LEU A 184 9.79 -8.02 -1.76
C LEU A 184 8.40 -7.71 -1.18
N GLN A 185 8.13 -8.10 0.06
CA GLN A 185 6.87 -7.80 0.75
C GLN A 185 6.70 -6.29 0.97
N SER A 186 7.77 -5.56 1.30
CA SER A 186 7.78 -4.09 1.41
C SER A 186 7.42 -3.44 0.07
N MET A 187 8.11 -3.84 -1.00
CA MET A 187 7.87 -3.31 -2.34
C MET A 187 6.46 -3.59 -2.82
N TRP A 188 6.00 -4.84 -2.67
CA TRP A 188 4.65 -5.24 -3.02
C TRP A 188 3.61 -4.43 -2.24
N PHE A 189 3.75 -4.35 -0.91
CA PHE A 189 2.77 -3.68 -0.06
C PHE A 189 2.70 -2.17 -0.33
N TRP A 190 3.85 -1.51 -0.48
CA TRP A 190 3.88 -0.08 -0.79
C TRP A 190 3.33 0.19 -2.20
N HIS A 191 3.69 -0.63 -3.19
CA HIS A 191 3.14 -0.53 -4.53
C HIS A 191 1.62 -0.76 -4.55
N PHE A 192 1.13 -1.75 -3.81
CA PHE A 192 -0.29 -2.02 -3.58
C PHE A 192 -1.02 -0.80 -3.01
N VAL A 193 -0.46 -0.15 -1.99
CA VAL A 193 -1.01 1.09 -1.41
C VAL A 193 -1.02 2.20 -2.46
N THR A 194 0.08 2.46 -3.15
CA THR A 194 0.15 3.61 -4.06
C THR A 194 -0.72 3.43 -5.30
N SER A 195 -0.77 2.23 -5.86
CA SER A 195 -1.57 1.92 -7.04
C SER A 195 -3.06 1.85 -6.71
N GLY A 196 -3.42 1.27 -5.56
CA GLY A 196 -4.81 1.02 -5.22
C GLY A 196 -5.46 2.04 -4.29
N ILE A 197 -4.80 2.45 -3.21
CA ILE A 197 -5.35 3.48 -2.31
C ILE A 197 -5.34 4.82 -3.05
N CYS A 198 -4.15 5.32 -3.41
CA CYS A 198 -4.02 6.61 -4.09
C CYS A 198 -4.65 6.61 -5.49
N GLY A 199 -4.89 5.44 -6.08
CA GLY A 199 -5.66 5.27 -7.31
C GLY A 199 -4.95 5.78 -8.57
N ALA A 200 -3.62 5.77 -8.57
CA ALA A 200 -2.81 6.17 -9.70
C ALA A 200 -2.22 4.96 -10.44
N ARG A 201 -1.89 5.19 -11.71
CA ARG A 201 -1.25 4.19 -12.58
C ARG A 201 0.25 4.51 -12.69
N ASP A 202 1.02 3.57 -13.22
CA ASP A 202 2.41 3.80 -13.63
C ASP A 202 3.41 4.11 -12.50
N PHE A 203 3.30 3.39 -11.38
CA PHE A 203 4.40 3.29 -10.42
C PHE A 203 5.42 2.25 -10.89
N ALA A 204 6.64 2.66 -11.19
CA ALA A 204 7.66 1.73 -11.67
C ALA A 204 8.47 1.12 -10.51
N LEU A 205 8.94 -0.12 -10.70
CA LEU A 205 9.79 -0.82 -9.75
C LEU A 205 11.29 -0.45 -9.89
N GLY A 206 11.66 0.21 -10.99
CA GLY A 206 13.03 0.66 -11.22
C GLY A 206 14.04 -0.49 -11.36
N ARG A 207 15.26 -0.29 -10.86
CA ARG A 207 16.40 -1.22 -10.96
C ARG A 207 16.38 -2.26 -9.85
N LEU A 208 15.35 -3.11 -9.85
CA LEU A 208 15.15 -4.17 -8.85
C LEU A 208 16.40 -5.04 -8.64
N ASP A 209 17.13 -5.32 -9.71
CA ASP A 209 18.37 -6.08 -9.72
C ASP A 209 19.47 -5.43 -8.88
N GLU A 210 19.51 -4.09 -8.80
CA GLU A 210 20.46 -3.40 -7.93
C GLU A 210 19.96 -3.31 -6.49
N TYR A 211 18.67 -3.05 -6.28
CA TYR A 211 18.13 -2.79 -4.95
C TYR A 211 17.97 -4.06 -4.10
N LEU A 212 17.84 -5.22 -4.75
CA LEU A 212 17.62 -6.52 -4.09
C LEU A 212 18.85 -7.44 -4.08
N PHE A 213 20.00 -6.99 -4.59
CA PHE A 213 21.27 -7.74 -4.59
C PHE A 213 22.29 -7.42 -3.45
N PRO A 214 21.99 -6.66 -2.36
CA PRO A 214 23.01 -6.30 -1.38
C PRO A 214 23.54 -7.47 -0.55
#